data_AF-A0A1V6S7E9-F1
#
_entry.id   AF-A0A1V6S7E9-F1
#
_cell.length_a   1.000
_cell.length_b   1.000
_cell.length_c   1.000
_cell.angle_alpha   90.00
_cell.angle_beta   90.00
_cell.angle_gamma   90.00
#
_symmetry.space_group_name_H-M   'P 1'
#
loop_
_entity.id
_entity.type
_entity.pdbx_description
1 polymer ?
#
loop_
_entity_poly.entity_id
_entity_poly.type
_entity_poly.pdbx_seq_one_letter_code
_entity_poly.pdbx_strand_id
1 'polypeptide(L)'
;MLVRAEDGSYHLIYPVGKQIQFPLFDATQDTGLFVRAALKHRGQLKDMQILAAAKYYTPDEIVDTFFNVTGKKAVFIQVSAEH
;
A
#
# COMPACT_ATOMS: atom_id res chain seq x y z
N MET A 1 3.90 6.96 1.69
CA MET A 1 4.90 6.86 0.60
C MET A 1 6.28 6.73 1.25
N LEU A 2 7.20 5.95 0.68
CA LEU A 2 8.58 5.88 1.19
C LEU A 2 9.34 7.17 0.87
N VAL A 3 9.94 7.79 1.89
CA VAL A 3 10.71 9.03 1.76
C VAL A 3 12.19 8.71 1.93
N ARG A 4 13.06 9.21 1.04
CA ARG A 4 14.51 9.02 1.18
C ARG A 4 15.05 9.95 2.26
N ALA A 5 15.81 9.41 3.21
CA ALA A 5 16.52 10.13 4.25
C ALA A 5 17.91 10.61 3.79
N GLU A 6 18.51 11.52 4.54
CA GLU A 6 19.84 12.08 4.26
C GLU A 6 20.94 11.02 4.29
N ASP A 7 20.81 10.01 5.16
CA ASP A 7 21.74 8.88 5.27
C ASP A 7 21.61 7.85 4.13
N GLY A 8 20.69 8.10 3.18
CA GLY A 8 20.42 7.22 2.05
C GLY A 8 19.44 6.08 2.34
N SER A 9 18.97 5.93 3.58
CA SER A 9 17.89 5.01 3.92
C SER A 9 16.52 5.55 3.47
N TYR A 10 15.47 4.73 3.59
CA TYR A 10 14.09 5.09 3.26
C TYR A 10 13.19 4.97 4.49
N HIS A 11 12.28 5.93 4.67
CA HIS A 11 11.36 5.97 5.79
C HIS A 11 9.92 5.75 5.31
N LEU A 12 9.23 4.80 5.94
CA LEU A 12 7.79 4.64 5.83
C LEU A 12 7.15 5.28 7.06
N ILE A 13 6.46 6.41 6.89
CA ILE A 13 5.98 7.23 8.02
C ILE A 13 4.45 7.23 8.02
N TYR A 14 3.83 6.70 9.08
CA TYR A 14 2.37 6.71 9.24
C TYR A 14 1.92 6.77 10.71
N PRO A 15 0.74 7.36 11.00
CA PRO A 15 0.17 7.40 12.34
C PRO A 15 -0.62 6.13 12.69
N VAL A 16 -0.06 4.95 12.39
CA VAL A 16 -0.72 3.66 12.65
C VAL A 16 0.22 2.68 13.35
N GLY A 17 -0.33 1.68 14.02
CA GLY A 17 0.48 0.62 14.63
C GLY A 17 1.10 -0.31 13.58
N LYS A 18 2.25 -0.91 13.91
CA LYS A 18 3.00 -1.82 13.03
C LYS A 18 2.26 -3.11 12.61
N GLN A 19 1.18 -3.47 13.30
CA GLN A 19 0.36 -4.65 12.96
C GLN A 19 -0.85 -4.30 12.08
N ILE A 20 -1.09 -3.02 11.79
CA ILE A 20 -2.19 -2.59 10.92
C ILE A 20 -1.85 -2.95 9.47
N GLN A 21 -2.85 -3.45 8.76
CA GLN A 21 -2.70 -3.86 7.38
C GLN A 21 -3.16 -2.77 6.41
N PHE A 22 -2.34 -2.51 5.39
CA PHE A 22 -2.63 -1.62 4.28
C PHE A 22 -3.14 -2.44 3.08
N PRO A 23 -4.34 -2.14 2.54
CA PRO A 23 -4.77 -2.71 1.27
C PRO A 23 -3.98 -2.08 0.13
N LEU A 24 -3.16 -2.87 -0.57
CA LEU A 24 -2.34 -2.39 -1.69
C LEU A 24 -2.64 -3.18 -2.98
N PHE A 25 -2.47 -2.51 -4.12
CA PHE A 25 -2.51 -3.10 -5.46
C PHE A 25 -1.56 -2.34 -6.39
N ASP A 26 -1.15 -2.94 -7.51
CA ASP A 26 -0.35 -2.24 -8.52
C ASP A 26 -1.27 -1.36 -9.35
N ALA A 27 -1.31 -0.05 -9.04
CA ALA A 27 -2.18 0.87 -9.75
C ALA A 27 -1.91 0.94 -11.27
N THR A 28 -0.69 0.67 -11.72
CA THR A 28 -0.34 0.72 -13.15
C THR A 28 -0.88 -0.49 -13.89
N GLN A 29 -0.77 -1.68 -13.29
CA GLN A 29 -1.16 -2.94 -13.94
C GLN A 29 -2.63 -3.32 -13.66
N ASP A 30 -3.15 -3.03 -12.47
CA ASP A 30 -4.40 -3.62 -11.99
C ASP A 30 -5.62 -2.70 -12.09
N THR A 31 -5.45 -1.37 -12.15
CA THR A 31 -6.60 -0.43 -12.20
C THR A 31 -7.56 -0.76 -13.34
N GLY A 32 -7.03 -1.03 -14.53
CA GLY A 32 -7.83 -1.42 -15.70
C GLY A 32 -8.59 -2.73 -15.49
N LEU A 33 -8.03 -3.68 -14.71
CA LEU A 33 -8.68 -4.95 -14.40
C LEU A 33 -9.89 -4.74 -13.49
N PHE A 34 -9.76 -3.91 -12.45
CA PHE A 34 -10.88 -3.57 -11.56
C PHE A 34 -11.99 -2.82 -12.29
N VAL A 35 -11.64 -1.83 -13.12
CA VAL A 35 -12.62 -1.09 -13.94
C VAL A 35 -13.34 -2.03 -14.92
N ARG A 36 -12.59 -2.91 -15.61
CA ARG A 36 -13.17 -3.90 -16.52
C ARG A 36 -14.16 -4.82 -15.80
N ALA A 37 -13.82 -5.29 -14.60
CA ALA A 37 -14.71 -6.12 -13.80
C ALA A 37 -16.00 -5.36 -13.40
N ALA A 38 -15.86 -4.10 -12.96
CA ALA A 38 -17.01 -3.23 -12.63
C ALA A 38 -17.98 -3.08 -13.80
N LEU A 39 -17.47 -2.88 -15.02
CA LEU A 39 -18.28 -2.77 -16.23
C LEU A 39 -18.92 -4.09 -16.63
N LYS A 40 -18.15 -5.20 -16.61
CA LYS A 40 -18.64 -6.54 -16.98
C LYS A 40 -19.76 -7.02 -16.04
N HIS A 41 -19.67 -6.67 -14.76
CA HIS A 41 -20.63 -7.10 -13.73
C HIS A 41 -21.53 -5.95 -13.26
N ARG A 42 -21.74 -4.91 -14.09
CA ARG A 42 -22.45 -3.68 -13.72
C ARG A 42 -23.84 -3.92 -13.13
N GLY A 43 -24.58 -4.92 -13.61
CA GLY A 43 -25.91 -5.23 -13.06
C GLY A 43 -25.88 -5.68 -11.59
N GLN A 44 -24.80 -6.33 -11.17
CA GLN A 44 -24.60 -6.83 -9.81
C GLN A 44 -23.90 -5.80 -8.92
N LEU A 45 -23.01 -4.98 -9.49
CA LEU A 45 -22.17 -4.03 -8.78
C LEU A 45 -22.70 -2.59 -8.82
N LYS A 46 -23.91 -2.39 -9.35
CA LYS A 46 -24.54 -1.06 -9.39
C LYS A 46 -24.67 -0.52 -7.97
N ASP A 47 -24.27 0.73 -7.77
CA ASP A 47 -24.34 1.45 -6.49
C ASP A 47 -23.50 0.81 -5.36
N MET A 48 -22.58 -0.10 -5.70
CA MET A 48 -21.63 -0.70 -4.74
C MET A 48 -20.25 -0.04 -4.79
N GLN A 49 -19.57 -0.03 -3.65
CA GLN A 49 -18.16 0.35 -3.55
C GLN A 49 -17.26 -0.88 -3.75
N ILE A 50 -16.33 -0.80 -4.71
CA ILE A 50 -15.33 -1.84 -4.93
C ILE A 50 -14.06 -1.47 -4.15
N LEU A 51 -13.69 -2.29 -3.17
CA LEU A 51 -12.45 -2.15 -2.41
C LEU A 51 -11.31 -2.85 -3.17
N ALA A 52 -10.58 -2.10 -4.00
CA ALA A 52 -9.49 -2.63 -4.80
C ALA A 52 -8.25 -2.91 -3.93
N ALA A 53 -7.98 -4.19 -3.68
CA ALA A 53 -6.77 -4.65 -3.00
C ALA A 53 -6.34 -6.00 -3.60
N ALA A 54 -5.07 -6.10 -4.00
CA ALA A 54 -4.49 -7.38 -4.42
C ALA A 54 -3.94 -8.15 -3.22
N LYS A 55 -3.38 -7.44 -2.23
CA LYS A 55 -2.88 -8.02 -0.98
C LYS A 55 -2.87 -6.97 0.13
N TYR A 56 -2.90 -7.47 1.36
CA TYR A 56 -2.78 -6.69 2.58
C TYR A 56 -1.36 -6.83 3.12
N TYR A 57 -0.75 -5.71 3.52
CA TYR A 57 0.60 -5.69 4.06
C TYR A 57 0.68 -4.90 5.35
N THR A 58 1.40 -5.40 6.35
CA THR A 58 1.82 -4.57 7.49
C THR A 58 2.95 -3.63 7.08
N PRO A 59 3.21 -2.53 7.83
CA PRO A 59 4.39 -1.71 7.63
C PRO A 59 5.70 -2.49 7.59
N ASP A 60 5.85 -3.50 8.46
CA ASP A 60 7.05 -4.34 8.52
C ASP A 60 7.21 -5.14 7.20
N GLU A 61 6.13 -5.75 6.70
CA GLU A 61 6.18 -6.46 5.41
C GLU A 61 6.50 -5.53 4.23
N ILE A 62 6.05 -4.26 4.27
CA ILE A 62 6.35 -3.27 3.23
C ILE A 62 7.85 -2.95 3.20
N VAL A 63 8.45 -2.66 4.37
CA VAL A 63 9.88 -2.31 4.42
C VAL A 63 10.77 -3.51 4.14
N ASP A 64 10.38 -4.71 4.56
CA ASP A 64 11.08 -5.95 4.27
C ASP A 64 11.04 -6.27 2.77
N THR A 65 9.86 -6.17 2.15
CA THR A 65 9.70 -6.37 0.69
C THR A 65 10.56 -5.37 -0.08
N PHE A 66 10.54 -4.10 0.33
CA PHE A 66 11.35 -3.06 -0.30
C PHE A 66 12.84 -3.38 -0.21
N PHE A 67 13.32 -3.79 0.97
CA PHE A 67 14.72 -4.18 1.15
C PHE A 67 15.07 -5.40 0.27
N ASN A 68 14.25 -6.44 0.29
CA ASN A 68 14.52 -7.69 -0.44
C ASN A 68 14.60 -7.49 -1.96
N VAL A 69 13.80 -6.58 -2.52
CA VAL A 69 13.78 -6.31 -3.97
C VAL A 69 14.84 -5.30 -4.40
N THR A 70 15.15 -4.31 -3.55
CA THR A 70 16.00 -3.17 -3.95
C THR A 70 17.40 -3.17 -3.34
N GLY A 71 17.62 -3.95 -2.28
CA GLY A 71 18.82 -3.90 -1.44
C GLY A 71 18.94 -2.63 -0.58
N LYS A 72 17.97 -1.71 -0.64
CA LYS A 72 18.01 -0.43 0.07
C LYS A 72 17.34 -0.57 1.43
N LYS A 73 18.02 -0.11 2.48
CA LYS A 73 17.47 -0.11 3.84
C LYS A 73 16.23 0.77 3.92
N ALA A 74 15.15 0.24 4.49
CA ALA A 74 13.97 0.98 4.85
C ALA A 74 13.58 0.73 6.31
N VAL A 75 12.97 1.73 6.95
CA VAL A 75 12.46 1.63 8.33
C VAL A 75 11.05 2.18 8.42
N PHE A 76 10.22 1.54 9.24
CA PHE A 76 8.90 2.06 9.60
C PHE A 76 9.02 3.00 10.80
N ILE A 77 8.42 4.18 10.69
CA ILE A 77 8.36 5.20 11.75
C ILE A 77 6.90 5.47 12.04
N GLN A 78 6.47 5.05 13.22
CA GLN A 78 5.14 5.40 13.74
C GLN A 78 5.17 6.82 14.32
N VAL A 79 4.25 7.66 13.87
CA VAL A 79 4.05 9.03 14.40
C VAL A 79 2.71 9.15 15.13
N SER A 80 2.53 10.20 15.93
CA SER A 80 1.20 10.55 16.46
C SER A 80 0.31 11.08 15.32
N ALA A 81 -1.01 10.96 15.49
CA ALA A 81 -1.97 11.49 14.51
C ALA A 81 -2.15 13.02 14.57
N GLU A 82 -1.56 13.70 15.55
CA GLU A 82 -1.82 15.11 15.89
C GLU A 82 -0.81 16.12 15.32
N HIS A 83 -0.29 15.88 14.12
CA HIS A 83 0.60 16.82 13.42
C HIS A 83 0.14 17.11 12.00
#